data_AF-D4CNF4-F1
#
_entry.id   AF-D4CNF4-F1
#
_cell.length_a   1.000
_cell.length_b   1.000
_cell.length_c   1.000
_cell.angle_alpha   90.00
_cell.angle_beta   90.00
_cell.angle_gamma   90.00
#
_symmetry.space_group_name_H-M   'P 1'
#
loop_
_entity.id
_entity.type
_entity.pdbx_description
1 polymer ?
#
loop_
_entity_poly.entity_id
_entity_poly.type
_entity_poly.pdbx_seq_one_letter_code
_entity_poly.pdbx_strand_id
1 'polypeptide(L)'
;MKFIAIKTEDGTIKGEISFYCRMLHVTRQGFYKYLATKDRPWKYQPLADAVLDINAEDECNDTYGRIRMYQALKLRKPEGVAIPGERTVYRVMEEIGLSLK
;
A
#
# COMPACT_ATOMS: atom_id res chain seq x y z
N MET A 1 1.91 11.86 -10.25
CA MET A 1 1.19 12.99 -9.62
C MET A 1 1.88 13.55 -8.38
N LYS A 2 2.68 12.75 -7.63
CA LYS A 2 3.50 13.23 -6.50
C LYS A 2 4.39 14.44 -6.82
N PHE A 3 5.02 14.46 -8.01
CA PHE A 3 5.80 15.61 -8.47
C PHE A 3 4.99 16.91 -8.53
N ILE A 4 3.78 16.87 -9.09
CA ILE A 4 2.88 18.04 -9.18
C ILE A 4 2.50 18.51 -7.77
N ALA A 5 2.17 17.57 -6.87
CA ALA A 5 1.86 17.87 -5.48
C ALA A 5 3.01 18.61 -4.79
N ILE A 6 4.25 18.12 -4.90
CA ILE A 6 5.44 18.78 -4.33
C ILE A 6 5.61 20.19 -4.90
N LYS A 7 5.48 20.36 -6.22
CA LYS A 7 5.69 21.66 -6.88
C LYS A 7 4.57 22.67 -6.65
N THR A 8 3.41 22.21 -6.19
CA THR A 8 2.23 23.07 -5.98
C THR A 8 1.80 23.17 -4.53
N GLU A 9 2.62 22.66 -3.60
CA GLU A 9 2.27 22.53 -2.17
C GLU A 9 0.89 21.88 -1.99
N ASP A 10 0.74 20.69 -2.55
CA ASP A 10 -0.50 19.92 -2.59
C ASP A 10 -1.69 20.70 -3.18
N GLY A 11 -1.42 21.57 -4.15
CA GLY A 11 -2.42 22.36 -4.86
C GLY A 11 -2.73 23.73 -4.24
N THR A 12 -2.00 24.14 -3.21
CA THR A 12 -2.07 25.50 -2.63
C THR A 12 -1.65 26.55 -3.67
N ILE A 13 -0.59 26.29 -4.44
CA ILE A 13 -0.11 27.15 -5.54
C ILE A 13 -0.93 26.87 -6.81
N LYS A 14 -2.13 27.48 -6.91
CA LYS A 14 -3.08 27.20 -8.00
C LYS A 14 -2.57 27.58 -9.41
N GLY A 15 -1.71 28.59 -9.52
CA GLY A 15 -1.19 29.10 -10.80
C GLY A 15 -0.38 28.05 -11.58
N GLU A 16 0.36 27.22 -10.86
CA GLU A 16 1.31 26.25 -11.45
C GLU A 16 0.68 24.89 -11.77
N ILE A 17 -0.50 24.57 -11.21
CA ILE A 17 -1.16 23.26 -11.41
C ILE A 17 -1.40 23.00 -12.89
N SER A 18 -1.92 24.00 -13.62
CA SER A 18 -2.24 23.82 -15.04
C SER A 18 -0.99 23.66 -15.90
N PHE A 19 0.12 24.33 -15.53
CA PHE A 19 1.40 24.19 -16.19
C PHE A 19 1.93 22.76 -16.06
N TYR A 20 2.05 22.25 -14.82
CA TYR A 20 2.56 20.90 -14.58
C TYR A 20 1.64 19.79 -15.10
N CYS A 21 0.31 19.97 -15.04
CA CYS A 21 -0.63 19.00 -15.62
C CYS A 21 -0.42 18.87 -17.13
N ARG A 22 -0.26 19.99 -17.86
CA ARG A 22 0.02 19.98 -19.30
C ARG A 22 1.38 19.37 -19.61
N MET A 23 2.42 19.78 -18.89
CA MET A 23 3.79 19.28 -19.08
C MET A 23 3.88 17.75 -18.91
N LEU A 24 3.13 17.18 -17.97
CA LEU A 24 3.15 15.75 -17.68
C LEU A 24 2.03 14.96 -18.37
N HIS A 25 1.28 15.59 -19.28
CA HIS A 25 0.16 14.98 -20.00
C HIS A 25 -0.88 14.31 -19.07
N VAL A 26 -1.17 14.93 -17.92
CA VAL A 26 -2.21 14.48 -16.98
C VAL A 26 -3.34 15.49 -16.88
N THR A 27 -4.53 15.01 -16.52
CA THR A 27 -5.68 15.89 -16.33
C THR A 27 -5.67 16.55 -14.96
N ARG A 28 -6.17 17.79 -14.89
CA ARG A 28 -6.39 18.48 -13.60
C ARG A 28 -7.33 17.70 -12.68
N GLN A 29 -8.38 17.09 -13.25
CA GLN A 29 -9.31 16.24 -12.49
C GLN A 29 -8.59 15.03 -11.88
N GLY A 30 -7.70 14.38 -12.63
CA GLY A 30 -6.86 13.31 -12.13
C GLY A 30 -5.99 13.76 -10.96
N PHE A 31 -5.38 14.94 -11.06
CA PHE A 31 -4.57 15.52 -9.99
C PHE A 31 -5.38 15.78 -8.71
N TYR A 32 -6.57 16.38 -8.81
CA TYR A 32 -7.43 16.57 -7.63
C TYR A 32 -7.90 15.24 -7.02
N LYS A 33 -8.18 14.23 -7.84
CA LYS A 33 -8.49 12.87 -7.36
C LYS A 33 -7.31 12.27 -6.60
N TYR A 34 -6.09 12.49 -7.08
CA TYR A 34 -4.88 12.09 -6.37
C TYR A 34 -4.76 12.80 -5.02
N LEU A 35 -4.90 14.14 -4.97
CA LEU A 35 -4.86 14.88 -3.70
C LEU A 35 -5.88 14.38 -2.68
N ALA A 36 -7.10 14.06 -3.12
CA ALA A 36 -8.16 13.53 -2.26
C ALA A 36 -7.91 12.08 -1.75
N THR A 37 -6.92 11.38 -2.32
CA THR A 37 -6.64 9.97 -2.01
C THR A 37 -5.23 9.71 -1.50
N LYS A 38 -4.29 10.64 -1.66
CA LYS A 38 -2.86 10.45 -1.37
C LYS A 38 -2.56 10.12 0.09
N ASP A 39 -3.34 10.69 1.02
CA ASP A 39 -3.16 10.52 2.47
C ASP A 39 -4.08 9.42 3.05
N ARG A 40 -4.80 8.69 2.19
CA ARG A 40 -5.62 7.58 2.66
C ARG A 40 -4.73 6.43 3.12
N PRO A 41 -5.04 5.80 4.27
CA PRO A 41 -4.35 4.59 4.70
C PRO A 41 -4.37 3.54 3.59
N TRP A 42 -3.27 2.80 3.44
CA TRP A 42 -3.23 1.71 2.51
C TRP A 42 -4.31 0.68 2.88
N LYS A 43 -5.12 0.28 1.90
CA LYS A 43 -6.26 -0.65 2.10
C LYS A 43 -5.86 -1.91 2.87
N TYR A 44 -4.64 -2.40 2.65
CA TYR A 44 -4.14 -3.63 3.26
C TYR A 44 -3.26 -3.40 4.47
N GLN A 45 -3.23 -2.19 5.05
CA GLN A 45 -2.44 -1.92 6.25
C GLN A 45 -2.74 -2.91 7.40
N PRO A 46 -4.01 -3.18 7.76
CA PRO A 46 -4.30 -4.14 8.84
C PRO A 46 -3.83 -5.57 8.53
N LEU A 47 -3.81 -5.94 7.24
CA LEU A 47 -3.29 -7.24 6.81
C LEU A 47 -1.76 -7.27 6.86
N ALA A 48 -1.10 -6.18 6.46
CA ALA A 48 0.35 -6.03 6.56
C ALA A 48 0.83 -6.11 8.00
N ASP A 49 0.15 -5.41 8.91
CA ASP A 49 0.46 -5.45 10.35
C ASP A 49 0.31 -6.88 10.88
N ALA A 50 -0.78 -7.58 10.53
CA ALA A 50 -0.98 -8.97 10.94
C ALA A 50 0.05 -9.95 10.36
N VAL A 51 0.55 -9.70 9.15
CA VAL A 51 1.63 -10.48 8.53
C VAL A 51 2.95 -10.24 9.26
N LEU A 52 3.28 -9.00 9.59
CA LEU A 52 4.48 -8.64 10.34
C LEU A 52 4.48 -9.25 11.74
N ASP A 53 3.34 -9.21 12.42
CA ASP A 53 3.17 -9.88 13.72
C ASP A 53 3.50 -11.37 13.62
N ILE A 54 2.90 -12.09 12.66
CA ILE A 54 3.16 -13.53 12.46
C ILE A 54 4.63 -13.77 12.14
N ASN A 55 5.23 -12.92 11.29
CA ASN A 55 6.64 -13.03 10.96
C ASN A 55 7.54 -12.83 12.18
N ALA A 56 7.14 -11.99 13.13
CA ALA A 56 7.90 -11.70 14.35
C ALA A 56 7.65 -12.70 15.49
N GLU A 57 6.64 -13.58 15.37
CA GLU A 57 6.31 -14.57 16.41
C GLU A 57 7.40 -15.64 16.60
N ASP A 58 8.14 -15.99 15.54
CA ASP A 58 9.23 -16.97 15.57
C ASP A 58 10.29 -16.61 14.53
N GLU A 59 11.57 -16.80 14.88
CA GLU A 59 12.69 -16.50 13.98
C GLU A 59 12.57 -17.23 12.65
N CYS A 60 12.07 -18.47 12.63
CA CYS A 60 11.91 -19.28 11.41
C CYS A 60 10.75 -18.83 10.50
N ASN A 61 9.87 -17.94 10.99
CA ASN A 61 8.75 -17.45 10.20
C ASN A 61 9.19 -16.47 9.11
N ASP A 62 10.41 -15.95 9.18
CA ASP A 62 11.06 -15.20 8.10
C ASP A 62 11.14 -16.01 6.79
N THR A 63 11.17 -17.35 6.89
CA THR A 63 11.18 -18.27 5.75
C THR A 63 9.79 -18.54 5.17
N TYR A 64 8.73 -17.96 5.72
CA TYR A 64 7.37 -18.24 5.27
C TYR A 64 7.14 -17.70 3.88
N GLY A 65 7.11 -18.62 2.92
CA GLY A 65 6.55 -18.34 1.60
C GLY A 65 5.03 -18.09 1.67
N ARG A 66 4.50 -17.60 0.55
CA ARG A 66 3.08 -17.29 0.31
C ARG A 66 2.09 -18.25 1.00
N ILE A 67 2.25 -19.55 0.77
CA ILE A 67 1.29 -20.58 1.22
C ILE A 67 1.27 -20.68 2.75
N ARG A 68 2.45 -20.72 3.37
CA ARG A 68 2.58 -20.82 4.84
C ARG A 68 2.02 -19.58 5.53
N MET A 69 2.35 -18.39 5.04
CA MET A 69 1.82 -17.14 5.59
C MET A 69 0.28 -17.08 5.48
N TYR A 70 -0.28 -17.47 4.33
CA TYR A 70 -1.73 -17.50 4.15
C TYR A 70 -2.42 -18.49 5.11
N GLN A 71 -1.83 -19.67 5.32
CA GLN A 71 -2.33 -20.66 6.28
C GLN A 71 -2.24 -20.14 7.72
N ALA A 72 -1.13 -19.51 8.10
CA ALA A 72 -0.94 -18.91 9.43
C ALA A 72 -1.98 -17.82 9.71
N LEU A 73 -2.24 -16.93 8.75
CA LEU A 73 -3.31 -15.93 8.86
C LEU A 73 -4.68 -16.58 9.07
N LYS A 74 -5.01 -17.62 8.29
CA LYS A 74 -6.29 -18.35 8.40
C LYS A 74 -6.45 -19.05 9.75
N LEU A 75 -5.35 -19.49 10.36
CA LEU A 75 -5.34 -20.12 11.67
C LEU A 75 -5.48 -19.08 12.79
N ARG A 76 -4.67 -18.01 12.75
CA ARG A 76 -4.64 -16.93 13.76
C ARG A 76 -5.93 -16.11 13.77
N LYS A 77 -6.55 -15.90 12.61
CA LYS A 77 -7.75 -15.06 12.39
C LYS A 77 -7.67 -13.72 13.14
N PRO A 78 -6.74 -12.83 12.76
CA PRO A 78 -6.57 -11.56 13.44
C PRO A 78 -7.87 -10.76 13.48
N GLU A 79 -8.20 -10.22 14.65
CA GLU A 79 -9.47 -9.51 14.86
C GLU A 79 -9.58 -8.29 13.92
N GLY A 80 -10.74 -8.13 13.28
CA GLY A 80 -10.99 -7.04 12.35
C GLY A 80 -10.26 -7.14 11.00
N VAL A 81 -9.47 -8.19 10.74
CA VAL A 81 -8.73 -8.36 9.48
C VAL A 81 -9.41 -9.38 8.57
N ALA A 82 -10.03 -8.88 7.49
CA ALA A 82 -10.57 -9.74 6.45
C ALA A 82 -9.43 -10.34 5.61
N ILE A 83 -9.24 -11.66 5.70
CA ILE A 83 -8.16 -12.35 4.99
C ILE A 83 -8.57 -12.56 3.51
N PRO A 84 -7.89 -11.90 2.55
CA PRO A 84 -8.18 -12.04 1.13
C PRO A 84 -7.61 -13.35 0.58
N GLY A 85 -7.73 -13.59 -0.73
CA GLY A 85 -7.08 -14.74 -1.37
C GLY A 85 -5.56 -14.73 -1.24
N GLU A 86 -4.96 -15.91 -1.29
CA GLU A 86 -3.52 -16.16 -1.14
C GLU A 86 -2.64 -15.24 -2.02
N ARG A 87 -3.02 -15.02 -3.29
CA ARG A 87 -2.30 -14.13 -4.20
C ARG A 87 -2.27 -12.67 -3.73
N THR A 88 -3.31 -12.21 -3.05
CA THR A 88 -3.36 -10.86 -2.47
C THR A 88 -2.47 -10.77 -1.25
N VAL A 89 -2.48 -11.79 -0.38
CA VAL A 89 -1.55 -11.88 0.76
C VAL A 89 -0.11 -11.79 0.28
N TYR A 90 0.25 -12.54 -0.76
CA TYR A 90 1.60 -12.46 -1.32
C TYR A 90 1.99 -11.09 -1.85
N ARG A 91 1.10 -10.39 -2.56
CA ARG A 91 1.37 -9.02 -3.01
C ARG A 91 1.60 -8.07 -1.84
N VAL A 92 0.88 -8.27 -0.74
CA VAL A 92 1.09 -7.49 0.49
C VAL A 92 2.45 -7.82 1.10
N MET A 93 2.85 -9.10 1.13
CA MET A 93 4.19 -9.51 1.56
C MET A 93 5.30 -8.88 0.70
N GLU A 94 5.14 -8.85 -0.63
CA GLU A 94 6.08 -8.18 -1.54
C GLU A 94 6.19 -6.68 -1.23
N GLU A 95 5.06 -5.99 -1.04
CA GLU A 95 5.03 -4.55 -0.76
C GLU A 95 5.72 -4.19 0.57
N ILE A 96 5.63 -5.07 1.58
CA ILE A 96 6.27 -4.87 2.89
C ILE A 96 7.64 -5.54 3.02
N GLY A 97 8.18 -6.11 1.94
CA GLY A 97 9.55 -6.62 1.89
C GLY A 97 9.77 -8.01 2.49
N LEU A 98 8.72 -8.81 2.67
CA LEU A 98 8.80 -10.18 3.21
C LEU A 98 8.76 -11.29 2.14
N SER A 99 8.77 -10.94 0.85
CA SER A 99 8.86 -11.95 -0.20
C SER A 99 10.30 -12.44 -0.37
N LEU A 100 10.54 -13.73 -0.11
CA LEU A 100 11.72 -14.42 -0.62
C LEU A 100 11.67 -14.42 -2.15
N LYS A 101 12.76 -13.99 -2.80
CA LYS A 101 12.94 -14.11 -4.25
C LYS A 101 13.03 -15.56 -4.69
#